data_AF-A0A845GVS2-F1
#
_entry.id   AF-A0A845GVS2-F1
#
_cell.length_a   1.000
_cell.length_b   1.000
_cell.length_c   1.000
_cell.angle_alpha   90.00
_cell.angle_beta   90.00
_cell.angle_gamma   90.00
#
_symmetry.space_group_name_H-M   'P 1'
#
loop_
_entity.id
_entity.type
_entity.pdbx_description
1 polymer ?
#
loop_
_entity_poly.entity_id
_entity_poly.type
_entity_poly.pdbx_seq_one_letter_code
_entity_poly.pdbx_strand_id
1 'polypeptide(L)'
;MDILTYIESVSEETAIAVTYYCARALEQAGFPEEQQHDIFFDGSSDPATPESVELTQTILAAIEEAEHRRIDDLDRKTAEAYIRNAADAMDTLIGRMEGYDEARGKELLRQMEAASLISL
;
A
#
# COMPACT_ATOMS: atom_id res chain seq x y z
N MET A 1 7.25 -13.83 2.99
CA MET A 1 8.11 -12.70 2.57
C MET A 1 7.67 -11.47 3.35
N ASP A 2 8.55 -10.48 3.57
CA ASP A 2 8.22 -9.22 4.24
C ASP A 2 8.46 -8.02 3.29
N ILE A 3 7.44 -7.21 3.04
CA ILE A 3 7.51 -6.04 2.14
C ILE A 3 8.43 -4.95 2.72
N LEU A 4 8.51 -4.82 4.05
CA LEU A 4 9.32 -3.79 4.70
C LEU A 4 10.80 -3.84 4.26
N THR A 5 11.34 -5.04 4.04
CA THR A 5 12.76 -5.22 3.66
C THR A 5 13.10 -4.67 2.28
N TYR A 6 12.09 -4.46 1.41
CA TYR A 6 12.30 -3.92 0.07
C TYR A 6 12.23 -2.39 0.07
N ILE A 7 11.45 -1.81 0.99
CA ILE A 7 11.13 -0.38 0.99
C ILE A 7 11.90 0.41 2.04
N GLU A 8 12.60 -0.24 2.97
CA GLU A 8 13.31 0.44 4.06
C GLU A 8 14.51 1.29 3.61
N SER A 9 15.07 1.02 2.43
CA SER A 9 16.26 1.70 1.90
C SER A 9 15.96 2.78 0.86
N VAL A 10 14.70 2.96 0.47
CA VAL A 10 14.30 3.97 -0.52
C VAL A 10 13.77 5.23 0.16
N SER A 11 13.50 6.27 -0.64
CA SER A 11 12.88 7.49 -0.12
C SER A 11 11.49 7.22 0.46
N GLU A 12 11.05 8.05 1.41
CA GLU A 12 9.71 7.94 1.99
C GLU A 12 8.61 8.00 0.91
N GLU A 13 8.76 8.89 -0.07
CA GLU A 13 7.83 9.02 -1.20
C GLU A 13 7.77 7.73 -2.03
N THR A 14 8.94 7.14 -2.35
CA THR A 14 9.03 5.87 -3.09
C THR A 14 8.40 4.74 -2.27
N ALA A 15 8.71 4.66 -0.97
CA ALA A 15 8.18 3.62 -0.08
C ALA A 15 6.65 3.70 0.04
N ILE A 16 6.09 4.92 0.15
CA ILE A 16 4.64 5.15 0.18
C ILE A 16 4.00 4.70 -1.14
N ALA A 17 4.53 5.15 -2.27
CA ALA A 17 4.00 4.83 -3.59
C ALA A 17 4.02 3.31 -3.85
N VAL A 18 5.15 2.65 -3.57
CA VAL A 18 5.32 1.21 -3.78
C VAL A 18 4.36 0.39 -2.91
N THR A 19 4.24 0.74 -1.63
CA THR A 19 3.30 0.06 -0.73
C THR A 19 1.87 0.18 -1.23
N TYR A 20 1.49 1.37 -1.70
CA TYR A 20 0.19 1.62 -2.31
C TYR A 20 -0.04 0.77 -3.57
N TYR A 21 0.91 0.74 -4.51
CA TYR A 21 0.77 -0.04 -5.75
C TYR A 21 0.74 -1.55 -5.50
N CYS A 22 1.55 -2.06 -4.56
CA CYS A 22 1.49 -3.46 -4.15
C CYS A 22 0.12 -3.82 -3.56
N ALA A 23 -0.44 -2.99 -2.68
CA ALA A 23 -1.76 -3.21 -2.12
C ALA A 23 -2.83 -3.25 -3.23
N ARG A 24 -2.80 -2.31 -4.18
CA ARG A 24 -3.73 -2.30 -5.33
C ARG A 24 -3.63 -3.53 -6.22
N ALA A 25 -2.43 -4.03 -6.48
CA ALA A 25 -2.25 -5.24 -7.26
C ALA A 25 -2.90 -6.43 -6.54
N LEU A 26 -2.70 -6.53 -5.23
CA LEU A 26 -3.25 -7.61 -4.40
C LEU A 26 -4.76 -7.50 -4.21
N GLU A 27 -5.33 -6.29 -4.16
CA GLU A 27 -6.79 -6.07 -4.10
C GLU A 27 -7.51 -6.60 -5.33
N GLN A 28 -6.81 -6.60 -6.47
CA GLN A 28 -7.32 -7.07 -7.76
C GLN A 28 -7.08 -8.58 -7.98
N ALA A 29 -6.38 -9.25 -7.07
CA ALA A 29 -6.18 -10.69 -7.12
C ALA A 29 -7.53 -11.43 -7.13
N GLY A 30 -7.68 -12.35 -8.10
CA GLY A 30 -8.91 -13.10 -8.32
C GLY A 30 -10.02 -12.34 -9.05
N PHE A 31 -9.81 -11.09 -9.48
CA PHE A 31 -10.71 -10.44 -10.44
C PHE A 31 -10.45 -10.95 -11.86
N PRO A 32 -11.50 -11.05 -12.71
CA PRO A 32 -11.31 -11.28 -14.14
C PRO A 32 -10.40 -10.22 -14.76
N GLU A 33 -9.55 -10.60 -15.71
CA GLU A 33 -8.59 -9.71 -16.38
C GLU A 33 -9.27 -8.45 -16.94
N GLU A 34 -10.52 -8.55 -17.42
CA GLU A 34 -11.25 -7.39 -17.97
C GLU A 34 -11.71 -6.38 -16.89
N GLN A 35 -11.68 -6.76 -15.63
CA GLN A 35 -12.01 -5.92 -14.47
C GLN A 35 -10.77 -5.38 -13.76
N GLN A 36 -9.57 -5.80 -14.19
CA GLN A 36 -8.33 -5.28 -13.64
C GLN A 36 -8.03 -3.90 -14.25
N HIS A 37 -7.65 -2.98 -13.37
CA HIS A 37 -7.22 -1.63 -13.66
C HIS A 37 -5.69 -1.54 -13.59
N ASP A 38 -5.12 -0.63 -14.37
CA ASP A 38 -3.70 -0.28 -14.25
C ASP A 38 -3.40 0.24 -12.84
N ILE A 39 -2.58 -0.49 -12.09
CA ILE A 39 -2.22 -0.15 -10.71
C ILE A 39 -1.40 1.14 -10.62
N PHE A 40 -0.73 1.54 -11.69
CA PHE A 40 0.10 2.74 -11.74
C PHE A 40 -0.68 3.97 -12.21
N PHE A 41 -1.98 3.84 -12.49
CA PHE A 41 -2.79 4.91 -13.07
C PHE A 41 -4.23 4.94 -12.53
N ASP A 42 -4.51 5.86 -11.61
CA ASP A 42 -5.88 6.10 -11.11
C ASP A 42 -6.14 7.57 -10.72
N GLY A 43 -6.01 8.46 -11.72
CA GLY A 43 -6.57 9.81 -11.63
C GLY A 43 -5.82 10.86 -10.81
N SER A 44 -4.66 10.54 -10.21
CA SER A 44 -3.79 11.55 -9.56
C SER A 44 -2.86 12.25 -10.55
N SER A 45 -2.57 13.51 -10.26
CA SER A 45 -1.81 14.46 -11.09
C SER A 45 -0.34 14.10 -11.38
N ASP A 46 0.20 13.05 -10.76
CA ASP A 46 1.58 12.61 -10.96
C ASP A 46 1.63 11.13 -11.35
N PRO A 47 2.28 10.79 -12.48
CA PRO A 47 2.49 9.40 -12.90
C PRO A 47 3.48 8.70 -11.98
N ALA A 48 3.34 7.37 -11.85
CA ALA A 48 4.31 6.56 -11.11
C ALA A 48 5.74 6.78 -11.64
N THR A 49 6.69 7.00 -10.73
CA THR A 49 8.10 7.14 -11.12
C THR A 49 8.65 5.78 -11.58
N PRO A 50 9.66 5.74 -12.46
CA PRO A 50 10.29 4.49 -12.88
C PRO A 50 10.82 3.65 -11.70
N GLU A 51 11.36 4.31 -10.67
CA GLU A 51 11.85 3.64 -9.45
C GLU A 51 10.71 2.93 -8.71
N SER A 52 9.57 3.61 -8.49
CA SER A 52 8.41 3.02 -7.83
C SER A 52 7.82 1.87 -8.66
N VAL A 53 7.81 1.98 -9.99
CA VAL A 53 7.35 0.91 -10.88
C VAL A 53 8.25 -0.33 -10.76
N GLU A 54 9.57 -0.15 -10.88
CA GLU A 54 10.55 -1.25 -10.82
C GLU A 54 10.50 -1.97 -9.46
N LEU A 55 10.45 -1.21 -8.36
CA LEU A 55 10.39 -1.81 -7.03
C LEU A 55 9.06 -2.52 -6.77
N THR A 56 7.94 -1.94 -7.21
CA THR A 56 6.62 -2.60 -7.13
C THR A 56 6.65 -3.94 -7.86
N GLN A 57 7.14 -3.95 -9.10
CA GLN A 57 7.23 -5.19 -9.90
C GLN A 57 8.16 -6.23 -9.24
N THR A 58 9.26 -5.78 -8.65
CA THR A 58 10.19 -6.65 -7.92
C THR A 58 9.51 -7.32 -6.72
N ILE A 59 8.74 -6.56 -5.94
CA ILE A 59 8.01 -7.08 -4.78
C ILE A 59 6.92 -8.06 -5.23
N LEU A 60 6.15 -7.72 -6.27
CA LEU A 60 5.11 -8.60 -6.80
C LEU A 60 5.71 -9.93 -7.30
N ALA A 61 6.81 -9.87 -8.06
CA ALA A 61 7.51 -11.08 -8.51
C ALA A 61 8.02 -11.94 -7.34
N ALA A 62 8.52 -11.32 -6.27
CA ALA A 62 8.95 -12.04 -5.08
C ALA A 62 7.79 -12.73 -4.33
N ILE A 63 6.61 -12.11 -4.31
CA ILE A 63 5.38 -12.73 -3.80
C ILE A 63 4.98 -13.92 -4.68
N GLU A 64 5.00 -13.76 -6.01
CA GLU A 64 4.68 -14.84 -6.93
C GLU A 64 5.64 -16.04 -6.78
N GLU A 65 6.92 -15.77 -6.58
CA GLU A 65 7.93 -16.79 -6.31
C GLU A 65 7.65 -17.51 -4.97
N ALA A 66 7.34 -16.75 -3.91
CA ALA A 66 7.06 -17.29 -2.58
C ALA A 66 5.79 -18.17 -2.54
N GLU A 67 4.75 -17.79 -3.28
CA GLU A 67 3.48 -18.51 -3.33
C GLU A 67 3.41 -19.56 -4.47
N HIS A 68 4.42 -19.59 -5.33
CA HIS A 68 4.47 -20.40 -6.55
C HIS A 68 3.24 -20.24 -7.45
N ARG A 69 2.70 -19.02 -7.50
CA ARG A 69 1.48 -18.64 -8.23
C ARG A 69 1.56 -17.21 -8.70
N ARG A 70 0.85 -16.87 -9.77
CA ARG A 70 0.72 -15.47 -10.20
C ARG A 70 -0.13 -14.69 -9.20
N ILE A 71 0.09 -13.37 -9.12
CA ILE A 71 -0.73 -12.47 -8.29
C ILE A 71 -2.22 -12.64 -8.59
N ASP A 72 -2.56 -12.73 -9.89
CA ASP A 72 -3.94 -12.88 -10.37
C ASP A 72 -4.62 -14.17 -9.87
N ASP A 73 -3.82 -15.21 -9.57
CA ASP A 73 -4.27 -16.54 -9.15
C ASP A 73 -4.20 -16.74 -7.63
N LEU A 74 -3.81 -15.72 -6.86
CA LEU A 74 -3.79 -15.79 -5.40
C LEU A 74 -5.23 -15.90 -4.87
N ASP A 75 -5.41 -16.78 -3.89
CA ASP A 75 -6.67 -16.81 -3.16
C ASP A 75 -6.80 -15.56 -2.27
N ARG A 76 -8.05 -15.17 -1.98
CA ARG A 76 -8.35 -13.97 -1.21
C ARG A 76 -7.63 -13.91 0.15
N LYS A 77 -7.51 -15.04 0.85
CA LYS A 77 -6.88 -15.08 2.18
C LYS A 77 -5.38 -14.78 2.07
N THR A 78 -4.73 -15.33 1.06
CA THR A 78 -3.30 -15.09 0.79
C THR A 78 -3.06 -13.65 0.36
N ALA A 79 -3.86 -13.12 -0.57
CA ALA A 79 -3.79 -11.71 -0.97
C ALA A 79 -3.98 -10.76 0.22
N GLU A 80 -4.98 -11.01 1.08
CA GLU A 80 -5.21 -10.23 2.30
C GLU A 80 -4.04 -10.29 3.30
N ALA A 81 -3.29 -11.40 3.34
CA ALA A 81 -2.11 -11.49 4.19
C ALA A 81 -1.01 -10.54 3.73
N TYR A 82 -0.79 -10.44 2.43
CA TYR A 82 0.19 -9.50 1.86
C TYR A 82 -0.29 -8.04 1.92
N ILE A 83 -1.59 -7.77 1.78
CA ILE A 83 -2.15 -6.43 2.02
C ILE A 83 -1.91 -5.99 3.46
N ARG A 84 -2.12 -6.89 4.45
CA ARG A 84 -1.80 -6.59 5.86
C ARG A 84 -0.30 -6.36 6.06
N ASN A 85 0.55 -7.17 5.44
CA ASN A 85 2.00 -6.96 5.51
C ASN A 85 2.43 -5.60 4.90
N ALA A 86 1.81 -5.16 3.81
CA ALA A 86 2.02 -3.83 3.25
C ALA A 86 1.58 -2.72 4.22
N ALA A 87 0.41 -2.89 4.88
CA ALA A 87 -0.06 -1.95 5.89
C ALA A 87 0.88 -1.87 7.11
N ASP A 88 1.34 -3.01 7.62
CA ASP A 88 2.30 -3.07 8.74
C ASP A 88 3.65 -2.42 8.39
N ALA A 89 4.10 -2.56 7.14
CA ALA A 89 5.30 -1.91 6.64
C ALA A 89 5.14 -0.37 6.61
N MET A 90 3.97 0.11 6.17
CA MET A 90 3.63 1.53 6.19
C MET A 90 3.58 2.09 7.62
N ASP A 91 2.90 1.41 8.54
CA ASP A 91 2.82 1.81 9.95
C ASP A 91 4.21 1.89 10.58
N THR A 92 5.10 0.96 10.22
CA THR A 92 6.50 0.97 10.67
C THR A 92 7.26 2.19 10.14
N LEU A 93 7.06 2.58 8.88
CA LEU A 93 7.68 3.77 8.30
C LEU A 93 7.14 5.05 8.96
N ILE A 94 5.83 5.15 9.10
CA ILE A 94 5.15 6.28 9.77
C ILE A 94 5.65 6.44 11.20
N GLY A 95 5.80 5.34 11.95
CA GLY A 95 6.33 5.37 13.32
C GLY A 95 7.78 5.86 13.41
N ARG A 96 8.54 5.85 12.31
CA ARG A 96 9.91 6.37 12.22
C ARG A 96 9.97 7.82 11.72
N MET A 97 8.88 8.37 11.19
CA MET A 97 8.85 9.74 10.67
C MET A 97 9.04 10.75 11.80
N GLU A 98 10.07 11.58 11.66
CA GLU A 98 10.35 12.65 12.63
C GLU A 98 9.20 13.66 12.63
N GLY A 99 8.57 13.87 13.79
CA GLY A 99 7.44 14.79 13.94
C GLY A 99 6.06 14.18 13.71
N TYR A 100 5.97 12.88 13.40
CA TYR A 100 4.68 12.17 13.46
C TYR A 100 4.23 12.01 14.92
N ASP A 101 3.07 12.58 15.24
CA ASP A 101 2.43 12.48 16.56
C ASP A 101 1.03 11.89 16.39
N GLU A 102 0.94 10.57 16.57
CA GLU A 102 -0.30 9.81 16.45
C GLU A 102 -1.39 10.35 17.40
N ALA A 103 -1.01 10.80 18.60
CA ALA A 103 -1.95 11.32 19.59
C ALA A 103 -2.55 12.65 19.11
N ARG A 104 -1.72 13.52 18.52
CA ARG A 104 -2.17 14.74 17.87
C ARG A 104 -3.09 14.46 16.69
N GLY A 105 -2.77 13.45 15.87
CA GLY A 105 -3.62 13.00 14.76
C GLY A 105 -5.01 12.53 15.25
N LYS A 106 -5.05 11.70 16.29
CA LYS A 106 -6.31 11.22 16.90
C LYS A 106 -7.15 12.35 17.49
N GLU A 107 -6.53 13.31 18.15
CA GLU A 107 -7.25 14.47 18.69
C GLU A 107 -7.84 15.35 17.58
N LEU A 108 -7.12 15.55 16.46
CA LEU A 108 -7.66 16.27 15.31
C LEU A 108 -8.89 15.56 14.71
N LEU A 109 -8.83 14.24 14.53
CA LEU A 109 -9.97 13.45 14.05
C LEU A 109 -11.18 13.59 14.99
N ARG A 110 -10.97 13.48 16.30
CA ARG A 110 -12.03 13.65 17.31
C ARG A 110 -12.66 15.05 17.24
N GLN A 111 -11.86 16.08 17.01
CA GLN A 111 -12.34 17.46 16.85
C GLN A 111 -13.17 17.62 15.57
N MET A 112 -12.78 17.00 14.46
CA MET A 112 -13.54 17.01 13.21
C MET A 112 -14.87 16.28 13.34
N GLU A 113 -14.89 15.11 13.98
CA GLU A 113 -16.12 14.36 14.28
C GLU A 113 -17.07 15.17 15.15
N ALA A 114 -16.55 15.81 16.21
CA ALA A 114 -17.34 16.69 17.07
C ALA A 114 -17.90 17.91 16.31
N ALA A 115 -17.12 18.52 15.42
CA ALA A 115 -17.57 19.65 14.60
C ALA A 115 -18.64 19.25 13.56
N SER A 116 -18.52 18.06 12.98
CA SER A 116 -19.51 17.50 12.06
C SER A 116 -20.85 17.21 12.74
N LEU A 117 -20.85 16.80 14.02
CA LEU A 117 -22.05 16.53 14.80
C LEU A 117 -22.80 17.79 15.24
N ILE A 118 -22.10 18.93 15.38
CA ILE A 118 -22.70 20.22 15.75
C ILE A 118 -23.39 20.92 14.56
N SER A 119 -23.13 20.45 13.33
CA SER A 119 -23.65 21.04 12.09
C SER A 119 -24.95 20.40 11.58
N LEU A 120 -25.58 19.52 12.38
CA LEU A 120 -26.87 18.84 12.14
C LEU A 120 -27.94 19.35 13.11
#